data_AF-A0A9W6TH66-F1
#
_entry.id   AF-A0A9W6TH66-F1
#
_cell.length_a   1.000
_cell.length_b   1.000
_cell.length_c   1.000
_cell.angle_alpha   90.00
_cell.angle_beta   90.00
_cell.angle_gamma   90.00
#
_symmetry.space_group_name_H-M   'P 1'
#
loop_
_entity.id
_entity.type
_entity.pdbx_description
1 polymer ?
#
loop_
_entity_poly.entity_id
_entity_poly.type
_entity_poly.pdbx_seq_one_letter_code
_entity_poly.pdbx_strand_id
1 'polypeptide(L)'
;MKDDRLEGVALEGYFHAVVRGGQPLLIDYCTYDNVSRKNIKEAEWRAIMDKDKGEISFPPASKIKWSGADVDDCVEVMKRWSVDLSMANYWIPADSLCETIDAVAKCKFRNENESRICFLQLTKAKKHKFDADILWRLAQPFVGKVKVCYIALMSVKDHDIVADFRLMPAVISHEEISKHIPLYVARYRFASVESTFEESQIQAFSN
;
A
#
# COMPACT_ATOMS: atom_id res chain seq x y z
N MET A 1 2.84 24.63 15.93
CA MET A 1 1.65 23.77 15.95
C MET A 1 1.81 22.79 14.80
N LYS A 2 2.10 21.51 15.08
CA LYS A 2 2.12 20.47 14.04
C LYS A 2 0.69 20.00 13.86
N ASP A 3 0.14 20.18 12.67
CA ASP A 3 -1.20 19.71 12.33
C ASP A 3 -1.03 18.36 11.61
N ASP A 4 -1.31 17.28 12.34
CA ASP A 4 -1.17 15.90 11.84
C ASP A 4 -1.98 15.66 10.55
N ARG A 5 -3.09 16.40 10.36
CA ARG A 5 -3.92 16.31 9.15
C ARG A 5 -3.19 16.88 7.94
N LEU A 6 -2.55 18.04 8.09
CA LEU A 6 -1.75 18.65 7.01
C LEU A 6 -0.54 17.78 6.65
N GLU A 7 0.08 17.13 7.64
CA GLU A 7 1.17 16.19 7.39
C GLU A 7 0.73 14.93 6.64
N GLY A 8 -0.52 14.47 6.84
CA GLY A 8 -1.14 13.38 6.09
C GLY A 8 -1.37 13.73 4.63
N VAL A 9 -2.03 14.87 4.38
CA VAL A 9 -2.28 15.37 3.00
C VAL A 9 -0.98 15.62 2.25
N ALA A 10 0.03 16.21 2.91
CA ALA A 10 1.34 16.43 2.30
C ALA A 10 2.04 15.11 1.92
N LEU A 11 1.89 14.06 2.75
CA LEU A 11 2.41 12.73 2.44
C LEU A 11 1.73 12.14 1.21
N GLU A 12 0.40 12.14 1.19
CA GLU A 12 -0.41 11.64 0.09
C GLU A 12 -0.03 12.33 -1.23
N GLY A 13 -0.02 13.66 -1.23
CA GLY A 13 0.37 14.47 -2.38
C GLY A 13 1.80 14.19 -2.86
N TYR A 14 2.77 14.08 -1.94
CA TYR A 14 4.15 13.73 -2.27
C TYR A 14 4.23 12.33 -2.89
N PHE A 15 3.59 11.33 -2.28
CA PHE A 15 3.61 9.96 -2.76
C PHE A 15 3.04 9.85 -4.18
N HIS A 16 1.87 10.45 -4.42
CA HIS A 16 1.27 10.45 -5.75
C HIS A 16 2.07 11.26 -6.78
N ALA A 17 2.80 12.30 -6.36
CA ALA A 17 3.71 13.02 -7.25
C ALA A 17 4.87 12.13 -7.71
N VAL A 18 5.46 11.35 -6.79
CA VAL A 18 6.56 10.44 -7.14
C VAL A 18 6.08 9.30 -8.05
N VAL A 19 4.91 8.70 -7.76
CA VAL A 19 4.31 7.68 -8.63
C VAL A 19 4.04 8.23 -10.03
N ARG A 20 3.53 9.47 -10.13
CA ARG A 20 3.33 10.18 -11.41
C ARG A 20 4.64 10.46 -12.15
N GLY A 21 5.73 10.70 -11.41
CA GLY A 21 7.07 10.85 -11.96
C GLY A 21 7.65 9.58 -12.58
N GLY A 22 6.95 8.44 -12.49
CA GLY A 22 7.36 7.18 -13.09
C GLY A 22 8.52 6.48 -12.38
N GLN A 23 8.84 6.90 -11.14
CA GLN A 23 9.85 6.21 -10.36
C GLN A 23 9.32 4.84 -9.92
N PRO A 24 10.09 3.75 -10.09
CA PRO A 24 9.74 2.45 -9.53
C PRO A 24 9.64 2.53 -8.01
N LEU A 25 8.60 1.93 -7.45
CA LEU A 25 8.40 1.84 -6.01
C LEU A 25 8.70 0.41 -5.56
N LEU A 26 9.56 0.29 -4.56
CA LEU A 26 9.77 -0.96 -3.84
C LEU A 26 9.06 -0.86 -2.50
N ILE A 27 8.25 -1.86 -2.20
CA ILE A 27 7.50 -1.94 -0.95
C ILE A 27 7.96 -3.17 -0.19
N ASP A 28 8.53 -2.95 1.00
CA ASP A 28 8.83 -4.03 1.94
C ASP A 28 7.59 -4.24 2.81
N TYR A 29 6.95 -5.40 2.66
CA TYR A 29 5.71 -5.72 3.37
C TYR A 29 5.91 -6.81 4.41
N CYS A 30 4.99 -6.83 5.37
CA CYS A 30 4.75 -7.96 6.26
C CYS A 30 3.25 -8.18 6.41
N THR A 31 2.82 -9.42 6.63
CA THR A 31 1.39 -9.74 6.84
C THR A 31 0.83 -8.94 7.99
N TYR A 32 -0.34 -8.33 7.81
CA TYR A 32 -1.04 -7.61 8.86
C TYR A 32 -1.80 -8.61 9.71
N ASP A 33 -1.34 -8.77 10.95
CA ASP A 33 -2.03 -9.63 11.89
C ASP A 33 -3.25 -8.89 12.42
N ASN A 34 -4.46 -9.41 12.17
CA ASN A 34 -5.72 -8.81 12.63
C ASN A 34 -6.01 -9.13 14.11
N VAL A 35 -5.03 -9.67 14.85
CA VAL A 35 -5.13 -10.01 16.27
C VAL A 35 -4.19 -9.12 17.08
N SER A 36 -4.72 -8.47 18.13
CA SER A 36 -3.87 -7.69 19.03
C SER A 36 -2.94 -8.59 19.83
N ARG A 37 -1.64 -8.29 19.78
CA ARG A 37 -0.59 -9.05 20.48
C ARG A 37 0.12 -8.24 21.56
N LYS A 38 -0.45 -7.11 21.98
CA LYS A 38 0.17 -6.16 22.91
C LYS A 38 0.68 -6.77 24.22
N ASN A 39 0.07 -7.88 24.67
CA ASN A 39 0.39 -8.53 25.93
C ASN A 39 1.08 -9.90 25.77
N ILE A 40 1.51 -10.27 24.56
CA ILE A 40 2.18 -11.54 24.27
C ILE A 40 3.70 -11.34 24.34
N LYS A 41 4.43 -12.30 24.89
CA LYS A 41 5.90 -12.23 25.00
C LYS A 41 6.54 -12.18 23.60
N GLU A 42 7.52 -11.31 23.42
CA GLU A 42 8.15 -11.02 22.13
C GLU A 42 8.68 -12.27 21.41
N ALA A 43 9.33 -13.17 22.15
CA ALA A 43 9.89 -14.41 21.62
C ALA A 43 8.83 -15.36 21.03
N GLU A 44 7.57 -15.26 21.46
CA GLU A 44 6.48 -16.16 21.03
C GLU A 44 5.88 -15.74 19.69
N TRP A 45 5.98 -14.46 19.30
CA TRP A 45 5.38 -13.97 18.06
C TRP A 45 6.40 -13.64 16.97
N ARG A 46 7.69 -13.41 17.27
CA ARG A 46 8.70 -13.06 16.24
C ARG A 46 8.71 -14.04 15.06
N ALA A 47 8.62 -15.34 15.33
CA ALA A 47 8.56 -16.37 14.29
C ALA A 47 7.31 -16.26 13.38
N ILE A 48 6.18 -15.78 13.91
CA ILE A 48 4.96 -15.49 13.12
C ILE A 48 5.18 -14.21 12.29
N MET A 49 5.91 -13.23 12.83
CA MET A 49 6.14 -11.97 12.14
C MET A 49 7.18 -12.07 11.02
N ASP A 50 8.16 -12.95 11.17
CA ASP A 50 9.23 -13.19 10.20
C ASP A 50 8.81 -14.13 9.07
N LYS A 51 7.78 -14.96 9.27
CA LYS A 51 7.33 -15.96 8.29
C LYS A 51 6.78 -15.37 6.98
N ASP A 52 6.45 -14.09 6.96
CA ASP A 52 5.60 -13.49 5.92
C ASP A 52 6.03 -12.07 5.56
N LYS A 53 7.35 -11.87 5.47
CA LYS A 53 7.98 -10.65 4.95
C LYS A 53 8.32 -10.83 3.48
N GLY A 54 8.12 -9.78 2.69
CA GLY A 54 8.49 -9.83 1.27
C GLY A 54 8.60 -8.46 0.64
N GLU A 55 8.80 -8.46 -0.67
CA GLU A 55 8.95 -7.25 -1.47
C GLU A 55 7.90 -7.25 -2.60
N ILE A 56 7.28 -6.10 -2.81
CA ILE A 56 6.39 -5.82 -3.93
C ILE A 56 7.05 -4.76 -4.79
N SER A 57 7.07 -5.00 -6.10
CA SER A 57 7.45 -3.99 -7.06
C SER A 57 6.18 -3.38 -7.66
N PHE A 58 6.07 -2.06 -7.56
CA PHE A 58 5.13 -1.31 -8.39
C PHE A 58 5.87 -0.84 -9.62
N PRO A 59 5.48 -1.30 -10.81
CA PRO A 59 6.07 -0.77 -12.04
C PRO A 59 5.71 0.72 -12.17
N PRO A 60 6.52 1.49 -12.92
CA PRO A 60 6.18 2.87 -13.28
C PRO A 60 4.72 2.95 -13.76
N ALA A 61 3.94 3.81 -13.12
CA ALA A 61 2.52 3.90 -13.41
C ALA A 61 2.30 4.63 -14.75
N SER A 62 2.10 3.85 -15.82
CA SER A 62 1.88 4.40 -17.18
C SER A 62 0.44 4.80 -17.49
N LYS A 63 -0.53 4.28 -16.71
CA LYS A 63 -1.97 4.55 -16.87
C LYS A 63 -2.55 4.95 -15.51
N ILE A 64 -2.37 6.22 -15.16
CA ILE A 64 -2.89 6.80 -13.93
C ILE A 64 -4.26 7.41 -14.21
N LYS A 65 -5.25 7.09 -13.37
CA LYS A 65 -6.59 7.67 -13.42
C LYS A 65 -6.91 8.37 -12.10
N TRP A 66 -7.56 9.52 -12.21
CA TRP A 66 -8.03 10.29 -11.07
C TRP A 66 -9.52 10.53 -11.25
N SER A 67 -10.36 9.95 -10.39
CA SER A 67 -11.82 10.04 -10.49
C SER A 67 -12.49 9.54 -9.22
N GLY A 68 -13.80 9.76 -9.11
CA GLY A 68 -14.60 9.26 -8.00
C GLY A 68 -14.67 10.28 -6.86
N ALA A 69 -15.68 11.14 -6.93
CA ALA A 69 -15.88 12.23 -5.97
C ALA A 69 -16.47 11.75 -4.65
N ASP A 70 -17.17 10.61 -4.69
CA ASP A 70 -17.72 9.95 -3.52
C ASP A 70 -17.59 8.42 -3.61
N VAL A 71 -18.02 7.74 -2.55
CA VAL A 71 -17.88 6.28 -2.43
C VAL A 71 -18.64 5.55 -3.54
N ASP A 72 -19.81 6.04 -3.96
CA ASP A 72 -20.63 5.38 -4.98
C ASP A 72 -19.97 5.50 -6.36
N ASP A 73 -19.47 6.69 -6.69
CA ASP A 73 -18.68 6.90 -7.91
C ASP A 73 -17.42 6.03 -7.94
N CYS A 74 -16.75 5.88 -6.80
CA CYS A 74 -15.56 5.03 -6.69
C CYS A 74 -15.89 3.56 -6.91
N VAL A 75 -17.00 3.08 -6.35
CA VAL A 75 -17.49 1.72 -6.60
C VAL A 75 -17.78 1.52 -8.09
N GLU A 76 -18.38 2.49 -8.76
CA GLU A 76 -18.63 2.41 -10.21
C GLU A 76 -17.32 2.38 -11.03
N VAL A 77 -16.30 3.13 -10.63
CA VAL A 77 -14.97 3.06 -11.23
C VAL A 77 -14.35 1.66 -11.04
N MET A 78 -14.44 1.09 -9.83
CA MET A 78 -13.93 -0.25 -9.53
C MET A 78 -14.67 -1.33 -10.33
N LYS A 79 -16.00 -1.20 -10.49
CA LYS A 79 -16.78 -2.10 -11.36
C LYS A 79 -16.28 -2.07 -12.79
N ARG A 80 -16.12 -0.88 -13.38
CA ARG A 80 -15.59 -0.73 -14.76
C ARG A 80 -14.18 -1.30 -14.89
N TRP A 81 -13.31 -1.03 -13.92
CA TRP A 81 -11.95 -1.57 -13.92
C TRP A 81 -11.92 -3.10 -13.79
N SER A 82 -12.82 -3.68 -13.00
CA SER A 82 -12.93 -5.14 -12.85
C SER A 82 -13.37 -5.86 -14.13
N VAL A 83 -13.97 -5.14 -15.08
CA VAL A 83 -14.38 -5.64 -16.39
C VAL A 83 -13.25 -5.46 -17.42
N ASP A 84 -12.62 -4.28 -17.43
CA ASP A 84 -11.44 -4.01 -18.26
C ASP A 84 -10.23 -3.68 -17.38
N LEU A 85 -9.45 -4.71 -17.05
CA LEU A 85 -8.24 -4.53 -16.26
C LEU A 85 -7.25 -3.61 -16.97
N SER A 86 -7.26 -3.45 -18.30
CA SER A 86 -6.33 -2.59 -19.03
C SER A 86 -6.58 -1.08 -18.85
N MET A 87 -7.72 -0.71 -18.25
CA MET A 87 -8.18 0.66 -18.04
C MET A 87 -7.17 1.54 -17.29
N ALA A 88 -6.57 1.00 -16.23
CA ALA A 88 -5.60 1.70 -15.39
C ALA A 88 -4.56 0.73 -14.83
N ASN A 89 -3.43 1.28 -14.39
CA ASN A 89 -2.43 0.59 -13.58
C ASN A 89 -2.36 1.19 -12.17
N TYR A 90 -2.84 2.42 -12.01
CA TYR A 90 -2.92 3.14 -10.74
C TYR A 90 -4.13 4.07 -10.79
N TRP A 91 -4.90 4.10 -9.72
CA TRP A 91 -6.07 4.94 -9.57
C TRP A 91 -6.03 5.67 -8.24
N ILE A 92 -6.45 6.93 -8.26
CA ILE A 92 -6.52 7.83 -7.11
C ILE A 92 -7.97 8.32 -7.02
N PRO A 93 -8.60 8.29 -5.82
CA PRO A 93 -9.86 8.97 -5.55
C PRO A 93 -9.83 10.45 -5.93
N ALA A 94 -10.92 11.03 -6.44
CA ALA A 94 -11.00 12.48 -6.70
C ALA A 94 -10.93 13.28 -5.40
N ASP A 95 -11.68 12.82 -4.40
CA ASP A 95 -11.67 13.32 -3.05
C ASP A 95 -11.15 12.26 -2.09
N SER A 96 -10.64 12.67 -0.93
CA SER A 96 -10.25 11.73 0.13
C SER A 96 -11.50 11.01 0.63
N LEU A 97 -11.77 9.82 0.09
CA LEU A 97 -13.02 9.08 0.29
C LEU A 97 -13.26 8.67 1.75
N CYS A 98 -12.19 8.56 2.51
CA CYS A 98 -12.10 8.28 3.94
C CYS A 98 -10.61 8.10 4.24
N GLU A 99 -10.20 8.12 5.50
CA GLU A 99 -8.84 7.77 5.95
C GLU A 99 -8.42 6.33 5.60
N THR A 100 -9.18 5.59 4.76
CA THR A 100 -9.05 4.14 4.51
C THR A 100 -8.42 3.78 3.18
N ILE A 101 -8.66 4.53 2.09
CA ILE A 101 -8.13 4.20 0.76
C ILE A 101 -7.67 5.48 0.06
N ASP A 102 -6.36 5.59 -0.13
CA ASP A 102 -5.72 6.73 -0.82
C ASP A 102 -5.39 6.39 -2.28
N ALA A 103 -5.25 5.10 -2.60
CA ALA A 103 -5.07 4.66 -3.98
C ALA A 103 -5.41 3.18 -4.18
N VAL A 104 -5.59 2.82 -5.44
CA VAL A 104 -5.69 1.42 -5.88
C VAL A 104 -4.70 1.19 -7.01
N ALA A 105 -3.89 0.16 -6.90
CA ALA A 105 -2.76 -0.05 -7.79
C ALA A 105 -2.64 -1.51 -8.22
N LYS A 106 -2.23 -1.74 -9.47
CA LYS A 106 -1.76 -3.07 -9.86
C LYS A 106 -0.36 -3.27 -9.34
N CYS A 107 -0.16 -4.37 -8.64
CA CYS A 107 1.15 -4.71 -8.09
C CYS A 107 1.53 -6.17 -8.36
N LYS A 108 2.83 -6.45 -8.38
CA LYS A 108 3.34 -7.81 -8.55
C LYS A 108 4.22 -8.18 -7.36
N PHE A 109 3.85 -9.25 -6.69
CA PHE A 109 4.63 -9.83 -5.61
C PHE A 109 5.82 -10.57 -6.25
N ARG A 110 7.03 -10.40 -5.70
CA ARG A 110 8.28 -10.88 -6.32
C ARG A 110 8.29 -12.37 -6.68
N ASN A 111 7.56 -13.18 -5.90
CA ASN A 111 7.49 -14.63 -6.07
C ASN A 111 6.18 -15.11 -6.73
N GLU A 112 5.42 -14.19 -7.36
CA GLU A 112 4.15 -14.51 -8.00
C GLU A 112 4.17 -14.17 -9.49
N ASN A 113 3.56 -15.02 -10.30
CA ASN A 113 3.43 -14.78 -11.74
C ASN A 113 2.27 -13.83 -12.07
N GLU A 114 1.26 -13.81 -11.22
CA GLU A 114 0.03 -13.04 -11.41
C GLU A 114 0.12 -11.66 -10.73
N SER A 115 -0.45 -10.64 -11.38
CA SER A 115 -0.64 -9.34 -10.76
C SER A 115 -1.83 -9.35 -9.82
N ARG A 116 -1.78 -8.48 -8.81
CA ARG A 116 -2.86 -8.24 -7.85
C ARG A 116 -3.39 -6.82 -7.99
N ILE A 117 -4.64 -6.61 -7.59
CA ILE A 117 -5.21 -5.29 -7.32
C ILE A 117 -4.99 -4.99 -5.83
N CYS A 118 -4.24 -3.93 -5.56
CA CYS A 118 -3.70 -3.61 -4.25
C CYS A 118 -4.31 -2.29 -3.80
N PHE A 119 -5.15 -2.36 -2.76
CA PHE A 119 -5.77 -1.21 -2.12
C PHE A 119 -4.79 -0.62 -1.11
N LEU A 120 -4.46 0.66 -1.25
CA LEU A 120 -3.41 1.33 -0.50
C LEU A 120 -4.02 2.36 0.45
N GLN A 121 -3.58 2.32 1.71
CA GLN A 121 -3.76 3.40 2.68
C GLN A 121 -2.39 3.95 3.07
N LEU A 122 -2.13 5.21 2.78
CA LEU A 122 -0.97 5.95 3.23
C LEU A 122 -1.23 6.45 4.65
N THR A 123 -0.35 6.10 5.59
CA THR A 123 -0.55 6.51 6.99
C THR A 123 0.73 6.90 7.70
N LYS A 124 0.61 7.93 8.55
CA LYS A 124 1.59 8.31 9.59
C LYS A 124 1.07 8.01 10.99
N ALA A 125 -0.18 7.55 11.10
CA ALA A 125 -0.81 7.34 12.39
C ALA A 125 -0.17 6.14 13.10
N LYS A 126 -0.01 6.26 14.42
CA LYS A 126 0.45 5.15 15.27
C LYS A 126 -0.62 4.08 15.49
N LYS A 127 -1.87 4.41 15.21
CA LYS A 127 -3.02 3.51 15.30
C LYS A 127 -3.71 3.45 13.94
N HIS A 128 -3.94 2.25 13.44
CA HIS A 128 -4.67 2.05 12.20
C HIS A 128 -6.12 2.51 12.36
N LYS A 129 -6.56 3.38 11.45
CA LYS A 129 -7.97 3.68 11.24
C LYS A 129 -8.35 3.03 9.91
N PHE A 130 -9.41 2.25 9.93
CA PHE A 130 -9.75 1.38 8.83
C PHE A 130 -11.26 1.15 8.81
N ASP A 131 -11.89 1.50 7.69
CA ASP A 131 -13.29 1.23 7.44
C ASP A 131 -13.43 -0.04 6.57
N ALA A 132 -13.85 -1.13 7.21
CA ALA A 132 -14.01 -2.42 6.55
C ALA A 132 -15.08 -2.38 5.46
N ASP A 133 -16.17 -1.64 5.67
CA ASP A 133 -17.29 -1.60 4.73
C ASP A 133 -16.88 -0.87 3.45
N ILE A 134 -16.12 0.22 3.56
CA ILE A 134 -15.56 0.93 2.41
C ILE A 134 -14.59 0.02 1.63
N LEU A 135 -13.66 -0.66 2.30
CA LEU A 135 -12.74 -1.57 1.61
C LEU A 135 -13.53 -2.65 0.86
N TRP A 136 -14.48 -3.31 1.53
CA TRP A 136 -15.24 -4.39 0.92
C TRP A 136 -16.02 -3.90 -0.30
N ARG A 137 -16.75 -2.78 -0.19
CA ARG A 137 -17.52 -2.20 -1.30
C ARG A 137 -16.65 -1.92 -2.53
N LEU A 138 -15.43 -1.43 -2.34
CA LEU A 138 -14.50 -1.12 -3.43
C LEU A 138 -13.81 -2.37 -3.99
N ALA A 139 -13.50 -3.36 -3.14
CA ALA A 139 -12.78 -4.57 -3.52
C ALA A 139 -13.67 -5.65 -4.13
N GLN A 140 -14.93 -5.74 -3.70
CA GLN A 140 -15.90 -6.76 -4.11
C GLN A 140 -15.97 -6.98 -5.64
N PRO A 141 -15.94 -5.94 -6.51
CA PRO A 141 -16.00 -6.15 -7.97
C PRO A 141 -14.88 -7.02 -8.54
N PHE A 142 -13.73 -7.10 -7.87
CA PHE A 142 -12.55 -7.86 -8.28
C PHE A 142 -12.49 -9.28 -7.68
N VAL A 143 -13.16 -9.51 -6.56
CA VAL A 143 -13.13 -10.79 -5.83
C VAL A 143 -13.65 -11.91 -6.73
N GLY A 144 -12.90 -13.01 -6.82
CA GLY A 144 -13.20 -14.15 -7.68
C GLY A 144 -12.75 -13.99 -9.15
N LYS A 145 -12.31 -12.78 -9.57
CA LYS A 145 -11.79 -12.53 -10.93
C LYS A 145 -10.27 -12.34 -10.93
N VAL A 146 -9.75 -11.61 -9.95
CA VAL A 146 -8.32 -11.36 -9.76
C VAL A 146 -7.98 -11.42 -8.28
N LYS A 147 -6.70 -11.64 -7.98
CA LYS A 147 -6.20 -11.53 -6.61
C LYS A 147 -6.27 -10.08 -6.14
N VAL A 148 -6.76 -9.89 -4.92
CA VAL A 148 -6.89 -8.59 -4.28
C VAL A 148 -6.09 -8.60 -2.98
N CYS A 149 -5.54 -7.46 -2.60
CA CYS A 149 -4.99 -7.27 -1.26
C CYS A 149 -5.16 -5.83 -0.77
N TYR A 150 -4.93 -5.64 0.51
CA TYR A 150 -4.89 -4.34 1.16
C TYR A 150 -3.52 -4.11 1.80
N ILE A 151 -2.99 -2.89 1.71
CA ILE A 151 -1.70 -2.49 2.28
C ILE A 151 -1.86 -1.17 3.04
N ALA A 152 -1.63 -1.21 4.34
CA ALA A 152 -1.33 -0.03 5.13
C ALA A 152 0.14 0.36 4.92
N LEU A 153 0.36 1.40 4.13
CA LEU A 153 1.66 1.87 3.69
C LEU A 153 2.15 3.03 4.57
N MET A 154 3.16 2.75 5.37
CA MET A 154 3.69 3.69 6.36
C MET A 154 4.83 4.52 5.79
N SER A 155 4.79 5.83 6.04
CA SER A 155 5.89 6.77 5.74
C SER A 155 6.85 6.90 6.93
N VAL A 156 7.43 5.77 7.35
CA VAL A 156 8.38 5.72 8.46
C VAL A 156 9.69 5.09 7.99
N LYS A 157 10.81 5.74 8.35
CA LYS A 157 12.15 5.18 8.12
C LYS A 157 12.47 4.07 9.13
N ASP A 158 11.86 4.15 10.30
CA ASP A 158 12.09 3.27 11.44
C ASP A 158 11.31 1.95 11.30
N HIS A 159 12.02 0.84 11.39
CA HIS A 159 11.46 -0.51 11.32
C HIS A 159 10.63 -0.86 12.56
N ASP A 160 10.99 -0.33 13.72
CA ASP A 160 10.36 -0.68 14.99
C ASP A 160 8.92 -0.13 15.04
N ILE A 161 8.69 1.03 14.40
CA ILE A 161 7.35 1.63 14.28
C ILE A 161 6.41 0.75 13.43
N VAL A 162 6.93 0.14 12.36
CA VAL A 162 6.12 -0.78 11.52
C VAL A 162 5.78 -2.04 12.30
N ALA A 163 6.71 -2.55 13.11
CA ALA A 163 6.47 -3.70 13.98
C ALA A 163 5.40 -3.37 15.04
N ASP A 164 5.52 -2.23 15.72
CA ASP A 164 4.57 -1.77 16.74
C ASP A 164 3.16 -1.57 16.17
N PHE A 165 3.06 -0.97 14.98
CA PHE A 165 1.78 -0.77 14.28
C PHE A 165 1.06 -2.10 14.02
N ARG A 166 1.82 -3.15 13.67
CA ARG A 166 1.29 -4.49 13.46
C ARG A 166 0.84 -5.18 14.75
N LEU A 167 1.43 -4.85 15.91
CA LEU A 167 1.04 -5.45 17.21
C LEU A 167 -0.28 -4.89 17.76
N MET A 168 -0.70 -3.73 17.25
CA MET A 168 -1.96 -3.06 17.61
C MET A 168 -2.82 -2.79 16.38
N PRO A 169 -3.27 -3.85 15.68
CA PRO A 169 -4.08 -3.69 14.49
C PRO A 169 -5.47 -3.11 14.80
N ALA A 170 -6.10 -2.49 13.80
CA ALA A 170 -7.55 -2.32 13.81
C ALA A 170 -8.18 -3.71 13.70
N VAL A 171 -9.12 -4.03 14.59
CA VAL A 171 -9.83 -5.31 14.54
C VAL A 171 -10.86 -5.24 13.41
N ILE A 172 -10.64 -6.04 12.37
CA ILE A 172 -11.50 -6.12 11.19
C ILE A 172 -12.42 -7.31 11.38
N SER A 173 -13.68 -7.05 11.72
CA SER A 173 -14.70 -8.09 11.97
C SER A 173 -15.47 -8.51 10.72
N HIS A 174 -15.15 -7.95 9.55
CA HIS A 174 -15.84 -8.27 8.31
C HIS A 174 -15.31 -9.61 7.74
N GLU A 175 -16.14 -10.65 7.80
CA GLU A 175 -15.75 -12.04 7.46
C GLU A 175 -15.26 -12.17 6.02
N GLU A 176 -15.96 -11.56 5.07
CA GLU A 176 -15.59 -11.60 3.64
C GLU A 176 -14.19 -11.02 3.37
N ILE A 177 -13.81 -9.95 4.07
CA ILE A 177 -12.47 -9.36 3.95
C ILE A 177 -11.43 -10.36 4.44
N SER A 178 -11.65 -10.94 5.62
CA SER A 178 -10.73 -11.91 6.22
C SER A 178 -10.53 -13.16 5.35
N LYS A 179 -11.56 -13.54 4.58
CA LYS A 179 -11.53 -14.71 3.70
C LYS A 179 -10.88 -14.42 2.33
N HIS A 180 -11.07 -13.22 1.79
CA HIS A 180 -10.74 -12.92 0.39
C HIS A 180 -9.61 -11.91 0.19
N ILE A 181 -9.28 -11.10 1.19
CA ILE A 181 -8.37 -9.98 1.05
C ILE A 181 -7.25 -10.10 2.09
N PRO A 182 -6.09 -10.66 1.71
CA PRO A 182 -4.89 -10.59 2.53
C PRO A 182 -4.54 -9.14 2.85
N LEU A 183 -4.23 -8.89 4.11
CA LEU A 183 -3.91 -7.58 4.65
C LEU A 183 -2.42 -7.51 4.93
N TYR A 184 -1.80 -6.38 4.61
CA TYR A 184 -0.37 -6.16 4.83
C TYR A 184 -0.11 -4.80 5.47
N VAL A 185 1.00 -4.71 6.21
CA VAL A 185 1.63 -3.44 6.57
C VAL A 185 2.92 -3.37 5.82
N ALA A 186 3.21 -2.22 5.26
CA ALA A 186 4.43 -2.05 4.52
C ALA A 186 5.05 -0.68 4.73
N ARG A 187 6.31 -0.59 4.32
CA ARG A 187 7.00 0.67 4.09
C ARG A 187 7.40 0.73 2.63
N TYR A 188 7.55 1.94 2.11
CA TYR A 188 8.06 2.13 0.76
C TYR A 188 9.48 2.68 0.77
N ARG A 189 10.24 2.29 -0.26
CA ARG A 189 11.51 2.86 -0.64
C ARG A 189 11.41 3.20 -2.12
N PHE A 190 11.75 4.44 -2.47
CA PHE A 190 11.95 4.77 -3.87
C PHE A 190 13.29 4.19 -4.32
N ALA A 191 13.34 3.62 -5.51
CA ALA A 191 14.61 3.30 -6.13
C ALA A 191 15.39 4.62 -6.27
N SER A 192 16.54 4.75 -5.60
CA SER A 192 17.36 5.94 -5.73
C SER A 192 17.78 6.13 -7.19
N VAL A 193 17.80 7.37 -7.66
CA VAL A 193 18.52 7.74 -8.91
C VAL A 193 20.04 7.72 -8.68
N GLU A 194 20.48 7.51 -7.44
CA GLU A 194 21.89 7.40 -7.05
C GLU A 194 22.39 5.97 -7.26
N SER A 195 22.74 5.63 -8.49
CA SER A 195 23.74 4.59 -8.79
C SER A 195 24.40 4.74 -10.17
N THR A 196 24.34 5.92 -10.80
CA THR A 196 25.05 6.18 -12.08
C THR A 196 26.00 7.38 -12.05
N PHE A 197 26.11 8.08 -10.92
CA PHE A 197 26.99 9.25 -10.79
C PHE A 197 28.31 9.01 -10.03
N GLU A 198 28.49 7.88 -9.33
CA GLU A 198 29.75 7.60 -8.62
C GLU A 198 30.70 6.64 -9.38
N GLU A 199 30.22 5.78 -10.29
CA GLU A 199 31.13 4.91 -11.07
C GLU A 199 31.73 5.59 -12.31
N SER A 200 31.13 6.67 -12.80
CA SER A 200 31.63 7.41 -13.96
C SER A 200 32.70 8.47 -13.62
N GLN A 201 32.90 8.80 -12.33
CA GLN A 201 33.97 9.71 -11.90
C GLN A 201 35.22 9.00 -11.35
N ILE A 202 35.13 7.73 -10.97
CA ILE A 202 36.31 6.97 -10.50
C ILE A 202 37.14 6.43 -11.68
N GLN A 203 36.54 6.21 -12.86
CA GLN A 203 37.29 5.82 -14.07
C GLN A 203 37.87 7.00 -14.88
N ALA A 204 37.48 8.25 -14.58
CA ALA A 204 37.99 9.44 -15.29
C ALA A 204 39.27 10.05 -14.67
N PHE A 205 39.73 9.55 -13.51
CA PHE A 205 40.95 10.00 -12.82
C PHE A 205 42.01 8.89 -12.66
N SER A 206 41.94 7.82 -13.46
CA SER A 206 42.92 6.71 -13.42
C SER A 206 43.57 6.39 -14.77
N ASN A 207 43.64 7.36 -15.69
CA ASN A 207 44.51 7.28 -16.88
C ASN A 207 45.37 8.55 -17.01
#